data_AF-A0A2U1VIX3-F1
#
_entry.id   AF-A0A2U1VIX3-F1
#
_cell.length_a   1.000
_cell.length_b   1.000
_cell.length_c   1.000
_cell.angle_alpha   90.00
_cell.angle_beta   90.00
_cell.angle_gamma   90.00
#
_symmetry.space_group_name_H-M   'P 1'
#
loop_
_entity.id
_entity.type
_entity.pdbx_description
1 polymer ?
#
loop_
_entity_poly.entity_id
_entity_poly.type
_entity_poly.pdbx_seq_one_letter_code
_entity_poly.pdbx_strand_id
1 'polypeptide(L)'
;MTGEGERVSGTTTMIQATMIRRAGRAALWAGLCAATLLTSGCAGWVRDNLTQSPTPWRRVQPTALPVTLPENRDFPIVAARLRDTGTVYKSYIVALGNPTVLPGENRLSVDVQTLPDSLFGALVQPPRVFPVPLYTMETLTETTKREFPAMRIKVADAARRNHYGDYDYVTAQDAENTCVLAWQLITDHKRMLPERIEAVRLEYRVCGVGSNVRSLLAPFDGLTLTLPETVLEALEPGGL
;
A
#
# COMPACT_ATOMS: atom_id res chain seq x y z
N MET A 1 12.34 33.11 -99.49
CA MET A 1 10.98 33.28 -100.06
C MET A 1 10.41 31.90 -100.30
N THR A 2 9.21 31.63 -99.75
CA THR A 2 8.25 30.52 -100.03
C THR A 2 8.79 29.08 -100.02
N GLY A 3 8.22 28.11 -99.31
CA GLY A 3 6.95 28.01 -98.59
C GLY A 3 6.76 26.60 -98.00
N GLU A 4 5.49 26.30 -97.69
CA GLU A 4 4.87 24.99 -97.39
C GLU A 4 5.20 24.25 -96.08
N GLY A 5 4.15 23.74 -95.43
CA GLY A 5 4.29 22.80 -94.31
C GLY A 5 3.11 22.68 -93.37
N GLU A 6 1.93 22.40 -93.90
CA GLU A 6 0.68 22.07 -93.19
C GLU A 6 0.82 20.85 -92.24
N ARG A 7 0.25 20.90 -91.03
CA ARG A 7 -0.59 19.80 -90.52
C ARG A 7 -1.47 20.15 -89.33
N VAL A 8 -2.67 19.60 -89.45
CA VAL A 8 -3.91 19.77 -88.69
C VAL A 8 -4.14 18.54 -87.78
N SER A 9 -4.89 18.78 -86.69
CA SER A 9 -5.76 17.85 -85.94
C SER A 9 -5.22 16.61 -85.22
N GLY A 10 -5.68 16.50 -83.97
CA GLY A 10 -6.09 15.24 -83.35
C GLY A 10 -6.23 15.42 -81.83
N THR A 11 -7.45 15.48 -81.29
CA THR A 11 -8.12 14.37 -80.54
C THR A 11 -7.37 13.98 -79.25
N THR A 12 -7.95 13.71 -78.08
CA THR A 12 -9.32 13.60 -77.56
C THR A 12 -9.16 13.43 -76.04
N THR A 13 -10.07 14.05 -75.30
CA THR A 13 -10.71 13.60 -74.05
C THR A 13 -10.26 12.27 -73.41
N MET A 14 -10.09 12.29 -72.09
CA MET A 14 -10.29 11.20 -71.09
C MET A 14 -9.08 10.91 -70.20
N ILE A 15 -8.80 11.76 -69.20
CA ILE A 15 -8.23 11.29 -67.92
C ILE A 15 -8.76 12.18 -66.78
N GLN A 16 -10.05 12.10 -66.47
CA GLN A 16 -10.61 12.80 -65.31
C GLN A 16 -11.68 11.95 -64.62
N ALA A 17 -11.36 10.70 -64.28
CA ALA A 17 -12.30 9.85 -63.54
C ALA A 17 -11.67 8.87 -62.53
N THR A 18 -10.34 8.85 -62.35
CA THR A 18 -9.70 7.81 -61.53
C THR A 18 -8.95 8.29 -60.29
N MET A 19 -8.88 9.60 -60.01
CA MET A 19 -8.19 10.10 -58.82
C MET A 19 -9.10 10.35 -57.60
N ILE A 20 -10.42 10.42 -57.74
CA ILE A 20 -11.31 10.79 -56.63
C ILE A 20 -11.65 9.60 -55.71
N ARG A 21 -11.51 8.34 -56.16
CA ARG A 21 -11.88 7.16 -55.34
C ARG A 21 -10.80 6.66 -54.37
N ARG A 22 -9.53 7.08 -54.49
CA ARG A 22 -8.45 6.64 -53.58
C ARG A 22 -8.32 7.50 -52.32
N ALA A 23 -8.69 8.77 -52.37
CA ALA A 23 -8.55 9.70 -51.24
C ALA A 23 -9.55 9.42 -50.10
N GLY A 24 -10.77 9.00 -50.43
CA GLY A 24 -11.81 8.73 -49.42
C GLY A 24 -11.53 7.53 -48.51
N ARG A 25 -10.84 6.50 -49.02
CA ARG A 25 -10.48 5.32 -48.21
C ARG A 25 -9.35 5.61 -47.23
N ALA A 26 -8.33 6.35 -47.64
CA ALA A 26 -7.20 6.70 -46.77
C ALA A 26 -7.62 7.59 -45.58
N ALA A 27 -8.54 8.54 -45.82
CA ALA A 27 -9.09 9.38 -44.76
C ALA A 27 -9.96 8.59 -43.76
N LEU A 28 -10.74 7.62 -44.24
CA LEU A 28 -11.54 6.73 -43.39
C LEU A 28 -10.67 5.82 -42.51
N TRP A 29 -9.56 5.29 -43.05
CA TRP A 29 -8.62 4.48 -42.26
C TRP A 29 -7.85 5.33 -41.23
N ALA A 30 -7.43 6.55 -41.58
CA ALA A 30 -6.78 7.46 -40.65
C ALA A 30 -7.71 7.89 -39.50
N GLY A 31 -8.99 8.16 -39.79
CA GLY A 31 -9.99 8.45 -38.77
C GLY A 31 -10.28 7.27 -37.84
N LEU A 32 -10.31 6.04 -38.36
CA LEU A 32 -10.50 4.83 -37.56
C LEU A 32 -9.31 4.59 -36.62
N CYS A 33 -8.07 4.77 -37.10
CA CYS A 33 -6.86 4.63 -36.29
C CYS A 33 -6.75 5.70 -35.20
N ALA A 34 -7.17 6.95 -35.48
CA ALA A 34 -7.18 8.01 -34.47
C ALA A 34 -8.23 7.76 -33.38
N ALA A 35 -9.41 7.25 -33.75
CA ALA A 35 -10.46 6.90 -32.79
C ALA A 35 -10.10 5.70 -31.90
N THR A 36 -9.41 4.69 -32.43
CA THR A 36 -8.91 3.57 -31.62
C THR A 36 -7.77 3.98 -30.69
N LEU A 37 -6.85 4.85 -31.12
CA LEU A 37 -5.79 5.38 -30.25
C LEU A 37 -6.32 6.25 -29.10
N LEU A 38 -7.35 7.06 -29.35
CA LEU A 38 -7.96 7.92 -28.32
C LEU A 38 -8.80 7.13 -27.32
N THR A 39 -9.42 6.02 -27.73
CA THR A 39 -10.21 5.16 -26.82
C THR A 39 -9.34 4.17 -26.04
N SER A 40 -8.17 3.76 -26.56
CA SER A 40 -7.24 2.89 -25.85
C SER A 40 -6.50 3.57 -24.68
N GLY A 41 -6.38 4.90 -24.70
CA GLY A 41 -5.70 5.66 -23.64
C GLY A 41 -6.50 5.79 -22.35
N CYS A 42 -7.83 5.83 -22.42
CA CYS A 42 -8.69 6.04 -21.25
C CYS A 42 -9.04 4.74 -20.49
N ALA A 43 -8.97 3.58 -21.15
CA ALA A 43 -9.32 2.30 -20.54
C ALA A 43 -8.25 1.80 -19.54
N GLY A 44 -6.98 2.18 -19.73
CA GLY A 44 -5.90 1.84 -18.78
C GLY A 44 -6.05 2.58 -17.45
N TRP A 45 -6.30 3.90 -17.51
CA TRP A 45 -6.34 4.77 -16.33
C TRP A 45 -7.48 4.44 -15.35
N VAL A 46 -8.64 3.99 -15.85
CA VAL A 46 -9.78 3.60 -14.99
C VAL A 46 -9.55 2.24 -14.31
N ARG A 47 -8.78 1.33 -14.93
CA ARG A 47 -8.43 0.04 -14.33
C ARG A 47 -7.43 0.20 -13.17
N ASP A 48 -6.46 1.08 -13.32
CA ASP A 48 -5.41 1.30 -12.30
C ASP A 48 -5.95 1.95 -11.02
N ASN A 49 -7.04 2.73 -11.10
CA ASN A 49 -7.60 3.38 -9.92
C ASN A 49 -8.51 2.44 -9.09
N LEU A 50 -9.16 1.46 -9.75
CA LEU A 50 -9.98 0.45 -9.08
C LEU A 50 -9.13 -0.65 -8.41
N THR A 51 -7.94 -0.95 -8.94
CA THR A 51 -7.00 -1.88 -8.31
C THR A 51 -6.26 -1.28 -7.11
N GLN A 52 -6.48 -0.01 -6.77
CA GLN A 52 -5.80 0.68 -5.67
C GLN A 52 -6.70 1.01 -4.48
N SER A 53 -8.00 0.72 -4.58
CA SER A 53 -8.92 0.94 -3.48
C SER A 53 -8.75 -0.13 -2.39
N PRO A 54 -8.64 0.24 -1.10
CA PRO A 54 -8.55 -0.73 -0.03
C PRO A 54 -9.84 -1.56 0.04
N THR A 55 -9.70 -2.88 0.20
CA THR A 55 -10.84 -3.75 0.47
C THR A 55 -11.46 -3.38 1.82
N PRO A 56 -12.75 -3.69 2.04
CA PRO A 56 -13.32 -3.63 3.38
C PRO A 56 -12.54 -4.50 4.37
N TRP A 57 -12.52 -4.09 5.64
CA TRP A 57 -11.93 -4.89 6.71
C TRP A 57 -12.68 -6.21 6.87
N ARG A 58 -11.97 -7.33 6.78
CA ARG A 58 -12.47 -8.67 7.09
C ARG A 58 -11.89 -9.18 8.40
N ARG A 59 -12.68 -9.94 9.15
CA ARG A 59 -12.19 -10.64 10.36
C ARG A 59 -11.28 -11.79 9.95
N VAL A 60 -10.23 -12.01 10.73
CA VAL A 60 -9.30 -13.13 10.57
C VAL A 60 -9.03 -13.77 11.93
N GLN A 61 -8.63 -15.04 11.93
CA GLN A 61 -8.22 -15.72 13.15
C GLN A 61 -6.80 -15.27 13.56
N PRO A 62 -6.45 -15.30 14.86
CA PRO A 62 -5.10 -14.97 15.31
C PRO A 62 -4.01 -15.79 14.62
N THR A 63 -4.29 -17.04 14.25
CA THR A 63 -3.35 -17.92 13.52
C THR A 63 -3.05 -17.48 12.09
N ALA A 64 -3.86 -16.59 11.51
CA ALA A 64 -3.65 -16.03 10.17
C ALA A 64 -2.88 -14.70 10.19
N LEU A 65 -2.45 -14.23 11.37
CA LEU A 65 -1.65 -13.03 11.50
C LEU A 65 -0.21 -13.30 11.05
N PRO A 66 0.46 -12.32 10.41
CA PRO A 66 1.87 -12.41 10.08
C PRO A 66 2.77 -12.14 11.29
N VAL A 67 2.19 -12.15 12.49
CA VAL A 67 2.85 -11.83 13.75
C VAL A 67 2.31 -12.73 14.85
N THR A 68 3.21 -13.20 15.69
CA THR A 68 2.91 -13.88 16.95
C THR A 68 3.36 -12.98 18.10
N LEU A 69 2.43 -12.63 18.98
CA LEU A 69 2.72 -11.91 20.22
C LEU A 69 3.00 -12.91 21.35
N PRO A 70 3.95 -12.63 22.26
CA PRO A 70 4.10 -13.40 23.48
C PRO A 70 2.79 -13.43 24.27
N GLU A 71 2.49 -14.55 24.92
CA GLU A 71 1.33 -14.63 25.80
C GLU A 71 1.41 -13.56 26.90
N ASN A 72 0.38 -12.72 26.96
CA ASN A 72 0.26 -11.68 27.97
C ASN A 72 -1.17 -11.68 28.51
N ARG A 73 -1.30 -11.85 29.84
CA ARG A 73 -2.60 -11.90 30.52
C ARG A 73 -3.32 -10.55 30.52
N ASP A 74 -2.57 -9.45 30.49
CA ASP A 74 -3.11 -8.10 30.54
C ASP A 74 -3.55 -7.61 29.15
N PHE A 75 -2.89 -8.13 28.09
CA PHE A 75 -3.13 -7.72 26.70
C PHE A 75 -3.39 -8.92 25.76
N PRO A 76 -4.37 -9.80 26.05
CA PRO A 76 -4.71 -10.90 25.15
C PRO A 76 -5.20 -10.39 23.80
N ILE A 77 -5.01 -11.18 22.74
CA ILE A 77 -5.62 -10.88 21.43
C ILE A 77 -7.13 -11.07 21.51
N VAL A 78 -7.89 -10.01 21.28
CA VAL A 78 -9.37 -10.02 21.35
C VAL A 78 -9.97 -10.19 19.97
N ALA A 79 -9.38 -9.55 18.96
CA ALA A 79 -9.84 -9.66 17.58
C ALA A 79 -8.71 -9.34 16.62
N ALA A 80 -8.81 -9.86 15.40
CA ALA A 80 -7.93 -9.52 14.30
C ALA A 80 -8.72 -9.20 13.04
N ARG A 81 -8.25 -8.22 12.29
CA ARG A 81 -8.81 -7.81 11.00
C ARG A 81 -7.71 -7.65 9.98
N LEU A 82 -8.04 -7.93 8.73
CA LEU A 82 -7.18 -7.78 7.56
C LEU A 82 -7.92 -6.97 6.51
N ARG A 83 -7.16 -6.18 5.75
CA ARG A 83 -7.58 -5.65 4.45
C ARG A 83 -6.41 -5.67 3.48
N ASP A 84 -6.74 -5.75 2.20
CA ASP A 84 -5.76 -5.65 1.12
C ASP A 84 -5.89 -4.25 0.48
N THR A 85 -4.78 -3.66 0.05
CA THR A 85 -4.78 -2.43 -0.76
C THR A 85 -4.02 -2.70 -2.06
N GLY A 86 -4.79 -2.94 -3.11
CA GLY A 86 -4.27 -3.52 -4.34
C GLY A 86 -3.58 -4.86 -4.13
N THR A 87 -2.56 -5.14 -4.95
CA THR A 87 -1.88 -6.44 -4.97
C THR A 87 -0.65 -6.50 -4.08
N VAL A 88 -0.18 -5.36 -3.56
CA VAL A 88 1.13 -5.26 -2.89
C VAL A 88 1.05 -4.87 -1.41
N TYR A 89 -0.11 -4.46 -0.91
CA TYR A 89 -0.26 -4.08 0.50
C TYR A 89 -1.28 -4.95 1.21
N LYS A 90 -0.87 -5.49 2.36
CA LYS A 90 -1.76 -6.09 3.35
C LYS A 90 -1.66 -5.34 4.67
N SER A 91 -2.79 -4.89 5.20
CA SER A 91 -2.86 -4.25 6.52
C SER A 91 -3.61 -5.16 7.48
N TYR A 92 -3.02 -5.39 8.64
CA TYR A 92 -3.59 -6.14 9.75
C TYR A 92 -3.78 -5.21 10.95
N ILE A 93 -4.92 -5.32 11.63
CA ILE A 93 -5.14 -4.70 12.94
C ILE A 93 -5.50 -5.79 13.92
N VAL A 94 -4.71 -5.88 14.98
CA VAL A 94 -4.92 -6.78 16.11
C VAL A 94 -5.40 -5.93 17.27
N ALA A 95 -6.65 -6.12 17.69
CA ALA A 95 -7.19 -5.53 18.90
C ALA A 95 -6.75 -6.37 20.10
N LEU A 96 -6.19 -5.70 21.11
CA LEU A 96 -5.66 -6.28 22.32
C LEU A 96 -6.57 -5.94 23.51
N GLY A 97 -6.51 -6.75 24.57
CA GLY A 97 -7.18 -6.45 25.83
C GLY A 97 -6.82 -5.06 26.32
N ASN A 98 -7.82 -4.31 26.80
CA ASN A 98 -7.64 -2.98 27.34
C ASN A 98 -8.06 -2.96 28.81
N PRO A 99 -7.12 -2.96 29.75
CA PRO A 99 -7.43 -2.88 31.18
C PRO A 99 -7.72 -1.44 31.65
N THR A 100 -7.82 -0.46 30.74
CA THR A 100 -8.04 0.95 31.06
C THR A 100 -9.41 1.43 30.60
N VAL A 101 -9.90 2.52 31.20
CA VAL A 101 -11.11 3.24 30.77
C VAL A 101 -10.84 4.31 29.70
N LEU A 102 -9.60 4.42 29.24
CA LEU A 102 -9.19 5.43 28.28
C LEU A 102 -9.83 5.18 26.90
N PRO A 103 -10.16 6.25 26.16
CA PRO A 103 -10.63 6.09 24.80
C PRO A 103 -9.57 5.44 23.91
N GLY A 104 -10.04 4.69 22.92
CA GLY A 104 -9.19 3.99 21.95
C GLY A 104 -8.80 2.58 22.38
N GLU A 105 -8.70 1.70 21.40
CA GLU A 105 -8.35 0.29 21.62
C GLU A 105 -6.83 0.14 21.80
N ASN A 106 -6.43 -0.78 22.68
CA ASN A 106 -5.07 -1.32 22.64
C ASN A 106 -4.94 -2.12 21.34
N ARG A 107 -3.89 -1.87 20.57
CA ARG A 107 -3.77 -2.45 19.23
C ARG A 107 -2.33 -2.65 18.77
N LEU A 108 -2.16 -3.63 17.90
CA LEU A 108 -1.00 -3.77 17.02
C LEU A 108 -1.48 -3.65 15.57
N SER A 109 -0.96 -2.67 14.84
CA SER A 109 -1.11 -2.55 13.40
C SER A 109 0.13 -3.12 12.71
N VAL A 110 -0.09 -3.95 11.69
CA VAL A 110 0.97 -4.53 10.87
C VAL A 110 0.64 -4.24 9.41
N ASP A 111 1.48 -3.46 8.73
CA ASP A 111 1.36 -3.22 7.31
C ASP A 111 2.51 -3.94 6.59
N VAL A 112 2.18 -4.85 5.68
CA VAL A 112 3.13 -5.61 4.88
C VAL A 112 3.07 -5.08 3.44
N GLN A 113 4.23 -4.67 2.93
CA GLN A 113 4.44 -4.29 1.54
C GLN A 113 5.21 -5.39 0.83
N THR A 114 4.68 -5.89 -0.28
CA THR A 114 5.33 -6.91 -1.11
C THR A 114 5.79 -6.33 -2.44
N LEU A 115 6.75 -7.01 -3.07
CA LEU A 115 7.17 -6.67 -4.42
C LEU A 115 6.13 -7.14 -5.44
N PRO A 116 5.89 -6.38 -6.52
CA PRO A 116 5.01 -6.80 -7.58
C PRO A 116 5.62 -7.98 -8.37
N ASP A 117 4.81 -8.99 -8.68
CA ASP A 117 5.26 -10.21 -9.38
C ASP A 117 5.55 -10.02 -10.88
N SER A 118 5.29 -8.84 -11.44
CA SER A 118 5.46 -8.57 -12.88
C SER A 118 6.27 -7.31 -13.15
N LEU A 119 7.03 -7.32 -14.26
CA LEU A 119 7.80 -6.17 -14.75
C LEU A 119 6.91 -4.95 -15.02
N PHE A 120 5.65 -5.15 -15.42
CA PHE A 120 4.67 -4.08 -15.59
C PHE A 120 4.19 -3.53 -14.24
N GLY A 121 4.01 -4.38 -13.22
CA GLY A 121 3.69 -3.95 -11.86
C GLY A 121 4.82 -3.19 -11.18
N ALA A 122 6.07 -3.41 -11.59
CA ALA A 122 7.22 -2.62 -11.11
C ALA A 122 7.25 -1.19 -11.67
N LEU A 123 6.67 -0.95 -12.84
CA LEU A 123 6.62 0.39 -13.47
C LEU A 123 5.48 1.26 -12.91
N VAL A 124 4.44 0.64 -12.35
CA VAL A 124 3.29 1.30 -11.73
C VAL A 124 3.20 0.85 -10.27
N GLN A 125 4.19 1.25 -9.47
CA GLN A 125 4.11 1.01 -8.02
C GLN A 125 3.03 1.93 -7.44
N PRO A 126 2.06 1.39 -6.68
CA PRO A 126 1.09 2.22 -5.99
C PRO A 126 1.81 3.17 -5.02
N PRO A 127 1.27 4.38 -4.80
CA PRO A 127 1.79 5.27 -3.78
C PRO A 127 1.80 4.55 -2.43
N ARG A 128 2.87 4.74 -1.64
CA ARG A 128 3.01 4.04 -0.36
C ARG A 128 1.83 4.36 0.54
N VAL A 129 1.20 3.30 1.07
CA VAL A 129 0.08 3.42 2.02
C VAL A 129 0.55 4.02 3.36
N PHE A 130 1.86 3.98 3.63
CA PHE A 130 2.48 4.57 4.80
C PHE A 130 3.73 5.41 4.46
N PRO A 131 3.93 6.56 5.12
CA PRO A 131 5.07 7.43 4.90
C PRO A 131 6.38 6.81 5.42
N VAL A 132 7.50 7.24 4.84
CA VAL A 132 8.87 6.93 5.30
C VAL A 132 9.61 8.27 5.45
N PRO A 133 9.98 8.73 6.66
CA PRO A 133 9.80 8.07 7.97
C PRO A 133 8.33 7.95 8.38
N LEU A 134 8.03 7.01 9.31
CA LEU A 134 6.66 6.74 9.77
C LEU A 134 6.03 7.97 10.43
N TYR A 135 6.83 8.71 11.19
CA TYR A 135 6.41 9.97 11.78
C TYR A 135 7.47 11.05 11.57
N THR A 136 6.98 12.21 11.19
CA THR A 136 7.60 13.51 11.45
C THR A 136 7.18 14.01 12.83
N MET A 137 7.89 14.99 13.40
CA MET A 137 7.48 15.57 14.69
C MET A 137 6.05 16.16 14.65
N GLU A 138 5.64 16.69 13.51
CA GLU A 138 4.29 17.19 13.27
C GLU A 138 3.25 16.06 13.32
N THR A 139 3.43 15.03 12.49
CA THR A 139 2.49 13.88 12.42
C THR A 139 2.47 13.05 13.71
N LEU A 140 3.60 12.98 14.42
CA LEU A 140 3.68 12.39 15.76
C LEU A 140 2.87 13.20 16.78
N THR A 141 2.98 14.53 16.74
CA THR A 141 2.24 15.42 17.64
C THR A 141 0.73 15.30 17.40
N GLU A 142 0.29 15.28 16.14
CA GLU A 142 -1.11 15.08 15.80
C GLU A 142 -1.62 13.70 16.22
N THR A 143 -0.82 12.66 15.95
CA THR A 143 -1.18 11.29 16.32
C THR A 143 -1.29 11.14 17.83
N THR A 144 -0.32 11.62 18.59
CA THR A 144 -0.34 11.52 20.07
C THR A 144 -1.48 12.31 20.70
N LYS A 145 -1.83 13.48 20.16
CA LYS A 145 -3.03 14.23 20.60
C LYS A 145 -4.33 13.45 20.39
N ARG A 146 -4.42 12.71 19.28
CA ARG A 146 -5.59 11.88 18.95
C ARG A 146 -5.64 10.61 19.80
N GLU A 147 -4.51 9.92 19.95
CA GLU A 147 -4.44 8.62 20.64
C GLU A 147 -4.47 8.74 22.17
N PHE A 148 -3.98 9.85 22.71
CA PHE A 148 -3.80 10.07 24.16
C PHE A 148 -4.29 11.47 24.57
N PRO A 149 -5.60 11.75 24.44
CA PRO A 149 -6.15 13.05 24.77
C PRO A 149 -5.91 13.38 26.24
N ALA A 150 -5.48 14.61 26.53
CA ALA A 150 -5.22 15.14 27.87
C ALA A 150 -4.13 14.40 28.69
N MET A 151 -3.31 13.54 28.08
CA MET A 151 -2.18 12.90 28.75
C MET A 151 -0.87 13.67 28.55
N ARG A 152 0.06 13.55 29.49
CA ARG A 152 1.41 14.11 29.36
C ARG A 152 2.25 13.21 28.47
N ILE A 153 2.63 13.72 27.30
CA ILE A 153 3.42 12.97 26.31
C ILE A 153 4.91 13.20 26.53
N LYS A 154 5.70 12.13 26.44
CA LYS A 154 7.16 12.19 26.34
C LYS A 154 7.63 11.26 25.21
N VAL A 155 8.34 11.82 24.25
CA VAL A 155 9.09 11.05 23.23
C VAL A 155 10.32 10.44 23.90
N ALA A 156 10.61 9.18 23.59
CA ALA A 156 11.79 8.52 24.13
C ALA A 156 13.08 9.24 23.71
N ASP A 157 14.02 9.36 24.65
CA ASP A 157 15.30 10.03 24.40
C ASP A 157 16.23 9.20 23.50
N ALA A 158 15.97 7.89 23.40
CA ALA A 158 16.69 6.97 22.52
C ALA A 158 15.76 5.86 22.03
N ALA A 159 16.03 5.37 20.82
CA ALA A 159 15.40 4.18 20.26
C ALA A 159 15.67 2.96 21.15
N ARG A 160 14.70 2.05 21.21
CA ARG A 160 14.88 0.72 21.78
C ARG A 160 15.14 -0.28 20.64
N ARG A 161 15.59 -1.48 21.00
CA ARG A 161 15.93 -2.52 20.03
C ARG A 161 15.19 -3.81 20.36
N ASN A 162 14.59 -4.42 19.34
CA ASN A 162 14.05 -5.78 19.36
C ASN A 162 14.82 -6.66 18.36
N HIS A 163 14.33 -7.87 18.10
CA HIS A 163 14.95 -8.80 17.15
C HIS A 163 15.08 -8.21 15.73
N TYR A 164 14.17 -7.31 15.35
CA TYR A 164 14.07 -6.74 14.00
C TYR A 164 14.81 -5.40 13.82
N GLY A 165 15.52 -4.95 14.85
CA GLY A 165 16.31 -3.72 14.83
C GLY A 165 15.79 -2.66 15.80
N ASP A 166 16.11 -1.40 15.49
CA ASP A 166 15.73 -0.27 16.33
C ASP A 166 14.27 0.13 16.07
N TYR A 167 13.59 0.58 17.12
CA TYR A 167 12.24 1.10 17.07
C TYR A 167 12.12 2.31 18.00
N ASP A 168 11.26 3.23 17.61
CA ASP A 168 10.97 4.43 18.38
C ASP A 168 9.66 4.27 19.13
N TYR A 169 9.50 5.05 20.19
CA TYR A 169 8.27 5.06 20.95
C TYR A 169 8.06 6.40 21.67
N VAL A 170 6.81 6.64 22.00
CA VAL A 170 6.38 7.69 22.92
C VAL A 170 5.66 7.07 24.09
N THR A 171 5.70 7.78 25.20
CA THR A 171 4.95 7.46 26.41
C THR A 171 3.92 8.55 26.66
N ALA A 172 2.76 8.16 27.17
CA ALA A 172 1.73 9.07 27.61
C ALA A 172 1.31 8.69 29.02
N GLN A 173 1.27 9.65 29.95
CA GLN A 173 0.98 9.38 31.35
C GLN A 173 -0.01 10.39 31.93
N ASP A 174 -0.92 9.91 32.75
CA ASP A 174 -1.75 10.70 33.67
C ASP A 174 -1.53 10.21 35.11
N ALA A 175 -2.47 10.49 36.03
CA ALA A 175 -2.37 10.09 37.43
C ALA A 175 -2.49 8.57 37.67
N GLU A 176 -3.14 7.84 36.76
CA GLU A 176 -3.54 6.44 36.93
C GLU A 176 -3.01 5.52 35.82
N ASN A 177 -2.94 6.04 34.59
CA ASN A 177 -2.66 5.29 33.37
C ASN A 177 -1.29 5.64 32.81
N THR A 178 -0.61 4.61 32.29
CA THR A 178 0.55 4.75 31.41
C THR A 178 0.22 4.09 30.08
N CYS A 179 0.50 4.80 29.00
CA CYS A 179 0.39 4.29 27.64
C CYS A 179 1.71 4.40 26.89
N VAL A 180 1.88 3.51 25.92
CA VAL A 180 2.97 3.55 24.95
C VAL A 180 2.39 3.53 23.54
N LEU A 181 3.03 4.27 22.64
CA LEU A 181 2.88 4.12 21.20
C LEU A 181 4.28 3.88 20.64
N ALA A 182 4.54 2.66 20.18
CA ALA A 182 5.80 2.24 19.57
C ALA A 182 5.62 2.01 18.07
N TRP A 183 6.65 2.29 17.28
CA TRP A 183 6.61 2.04 15.85
C TRP A 183 7.96 1.61 15.30
N GLN A 184 7.91 0.77 14.27
CA GLN A 184 9.10 0.23 13.60
C GLN A 184 8.83 0.07 12.11
N LEU A 185 9.84 0.35 11.30
CA LEU A 185 9.88 0.02 9.88
C LEU A 185 11.02 -0.96 9.64
N ILE A 186 10.68 -2.12 9.10
CA ILE A 186 11.63 -3.18 8.79
C ILE A 186 11.75 -3.23 7.27
N THR A 187 12.97 -3.07 6.77
CA THR A 187 13.33 -3.10 5.34
C THR A 187 14.61 -3.91 5.09
N ASP A 188 15.11 -4.63 6.09
CA ASP A 188 16.36 -5.39 5.99
C ASP A 188 16.13 -6.76 5.34
N HIS A 189 16.25 -6.82 4.01
CA HIS A 189 16.17 -8.04 3.21
C HIS A 189 17.33 -9.02 3.43
N LYS A 190 18.48 -8.55 3.95
CA LYS A 190 19.65 -9.42 4.10
C LYS A 190 19.53 -10.36 5.29
N ARG A 191 18.72 -9.98 6.28
CA ARG A 191 18.64 -10.68 7.56
C ARG A 191 17.23 -10.99 8.02
N MET A 192 16.25 -10.16 7.68
CA MET A 192 14.93 -10.19 8.33
C MET A 192 13.79 -10.49 7.38
N LEU A 193 13.77 -9.88 6.20
CA LEU A 193 12.64 -9.97 5.27
C LEU A 193 12.88 -11.02 4.17
N PRO A 194 11.88 -11.84 3.84
CA PRO A 194 11.90 -12.68 2.64
C PRO A 194 12.06 -11.84 1.36
N GLU A 195 12.56 -12.45 0.28
CA GLU A 195 12.85 -11.75 -0.98
C GLU A 195 11.66 -10.98 -1.57
N ARG A 196 10.43 -11.47 -1.35
CA ARG A 196 9.20 -10.89 -1.89
C ARG A 196 8.57 -9.82 -1.00
N ILE A 197 9.10 -9.58 0.20
CA ILE A 197 8.59 -8.58 1.13
C ILE A 197 9.52 -7.36 1.10
N GLU A 198 9.02 -6.23 0.62
CA GLU A 198 9.75 -4.96 0.55
C GLU A 198 9.87 -4.29 1.92
N ALA A 199 8.78 -4.29 2.69
CA ALA A 199 8.76 -3.65 4.00
C ALA A 199 7.69 -4.23 4.91
N VAL A 200 7.97 -4.20 6.21
CA VAL A 200 6.96 -4.43 7.26
C VAL A 200 6.96 -3.24 8.20
N ARG A 201 5.80 -2.60 8.34
CA ARG A 201 5.56 -1.54 9.32
C ARG A 201 4.79 -2.10 10.49
N LEU A 202 5.26 -1.80 11.69
CA LEU A 202 4.63 -2.14 12.95
C LEU A 202 4.28 -0.85 13.70
N GLU A 203 3.08 -0.76 14.24
CA GLU A 203 2.65 0.30 15.16
C GLU A 203 1.87 -0.34 16.32
N TYR A 204 2.32 -0.10 17.54
CA TYR A 204 1.80 -0.74 18.73
C TYR A 204 1.38 0.30 19.76
N ARG A 205 0.09 0.34 20.08
CA ARG A 205 -0.50 1.24 21.08
C ARG A 205 -1.05 0.40 22.21
N VAL A 206 -0.54 0.59 23.42
CA VAL A 206 -1.07 -0.09 24.61
C VAL A 206 -1.07 0.83 25.82
N CYS A 207 -2.18 0.83 26.53
CA CYS A 207 -2.40 1.48 27.83
C CYS A 207 -2.59 0.44 28.93
N GLY A 208 -2.04 0.73 30.11
CA GLY A 208 -2.23 -0.06 31.33
C GLY A 208 -2.30 0.80 32.59
N VAL A 209 -3.05 0.32 33.58
CA VAL A 209 -3.16 0.95 34.91
C VAL A 209 -1.92 0.60 35.74
N GLY A 210 -1.28 1.60 36.37
CA GLY A 210 -0.11 1.39 37.23
C GLY A 210 1.08 0.68 36.58
N SER A 211 1.06 0.54 35.25
CA SER A 211 2.04 -0.23 34.49
C SER A 211 3.26 0.61 34.20
N ASN A 212 4.46 0.03 34.34
CA ASN A 212 5.67 0.69 33.91
C ASN A 212 5.88 0.53 32.39
N VAL A 213 6.59 1.48 31.78
CA VAL A 213 6.83 1.53 30.32
C VAL A 213 7.49 0.25 29.79
N ARG A 214 8.41 -0.36 30.55
CA ARG A 214 9.09 -1.60 30.13
C ARG A 214 8.12 -2.76 30.00
N SER A 215 7.22 -2.93 30.96
CA SER A 215 6.19 -3.98 30.92
C SER A 215 5.23 -3.81 29.75
N LEU A 216 4.84 -2.56 29.45
CA LEU A 216 3.95 -2.27 28.31
C LEU A 216 4.58 -2.58 26.95
N LEU A 217 5.90 -2.35 26.83
CA LEU A 217 6.66 -2.63 25.61
C LEU A 217 7.11 -4.09 25.47
N ALA A 218 7.05 -4.90 26.53
CA ALA A 218 7.54 -6.28 26.50
C ALA A 218 6.91 -7.15 25.40
N PRO A 219 5.58 -7.09 25.12
CA PRO A 219 5.00 -7.82 23.98
C PRO A 219 5.54 -7.36 22.63
N PHE A 220 5.86 -6.06 22.49
CA PHE A 220 6.44 -5.51 21.27
C PHE A 220 7.92 -5.91 21.12
N ASP A 221 8.66 -5.98 22.23
CA ASP A 221 10.05 -6.44 22.26
C ASP A 221 10.18 -7.92 21.87
N GLY A 222 9.20 -8.75 22.26
CA GLY A 222 9.19 -10.19 22.06
C GLY A 222 8.34 -10.69 20.89
N LEU A 223 7.74 -9.80 20.09
CA LEU A 223 6.94 -10.20 18.93
C LEU A 223 7.81 -11.00 17.94
N THR A 224 7.19 -11.94 17.24
CA THR A 224 7.83 -12.70 16.16
C THR A 224 7.04 -12.51 14.87
N LEU A 225 7.71 -12.18 13.77
CA LEU A 225 7.13 -12.11 12.44
C LEU A 225 7.07 -13.51 11.82
N THR A 226 5.91 -13.85 11.28
CA THR A 226 5.63 -15.06 10.50
C THR A 226 5.13 -14.61 9.12
N LEU A 227 6.05 -14.06 8.33
CA LEU A 227 5.74 -13.57 6.99
C LEU A 227 5.69 -14.76 6.02
N PRO A 228 4.60 -14.94 5.26
CA PRO A 228 4.59 -15.94 4.20
C PRO A 228 5.57 -15.53 3.10
N GLU A 229 6.14 -16.50 2.39
CA GLU A 229 7.02 -16.23 1.25
C GLU A 229 6.23 -15.54 0.11
N THR A 230 4.91 -15.74 0.06
CA THR A 230 3.99 -15.07 -0.87
C THR A 230 2.68 -14.59 -0.22
N VAL A 231 2.12 -13.49 -0.73
CA VAL A 231 0.79 -12.94 -0.38
C VAL A 231 -0.33 -13.95 -0.63
N LEU A 232 -0.10 -14.89 -1.55
CA LEU A 232 -1.07 -15.90 -2.00
C LEU A 232 -1.22 -17.08 -1.04
N GLU A 233 -0.19 -17.41 -0.26
CA GLU A 233 -0.26 -18.52 0.72
C GLU A 233 -1.13 -18.20 1.94
N ALA A 234 -1.31 -16.92 2.28
CA ALA A 234 -2.17 -16.52 3.40
C ALA A 234 -3.68 -16.67 3.11
N LEU A 235 -4.06 -17.16 1.92
CA LEU A 235 -5.45 -17.27 1.45
C LEU A 235 -6.04 -18.69 1.50
N GLU A 236 -5.29 -19.71 1.92
CA GLU A 236 -5.85 -21.06 2.08
C GLU A 236 -5.86 -21.58 3.52
N PRO A 237 -6.91 -21.25 4.30
CA PRO A 237 -7.45 -22.14 5.30
C PRO A 237 -8.79 -22.70 4.78
N GLY A 238 -8.72 -23.74 3.94
CA GLY A 238 -9.91 -24.50 3.53
C GLY A 238 -9.97 -24.79 2.02
N GLY A 239 -9.27 -25.83 1.60
CA GLY A 239 -9.21 -26.27 0.21
C GLY A 239 -8.94 -27.76 0.04
N LEU A 240 -9.61 -28.60 0.85
CA LEU A 240 -10.02 -30.02 0.68
C LEU A 240 -10.06 -30.76 2.03
#